data_AF-A0A935CC71-F1
#
_entry.id   AF-A0A935CC71-F1
#
_cell.length_a   1.000
_cell.length_b   1.000
_cell.length_c   1.000
_cell.angle_alpha   90.00
_cell.angle_beta   90.00
_cell.angle_gamma   90.00
#
_symmetry.space_group_name_H-M   'P 1'
#
loop_
_entity.id
_entity.type
_entity.pdbx_description
1 polymer ?
#
loop_
_entity_poly.entity_id
_entity_poly.type
_entity_poly.pdbx_seq_one_letter_code
_entity_poly.pdbx_strand_id
1 'polypeptide(L)'
;MPAQQAVSIKPDDAALVQKLIKESAGMEPVSKRIEYISGRLIGRRYVRHPLIGSATEFEILVTRTDGFDCVTFVETVLAIAHAHSQDQFVKNLIAIRYRDGIVDWKNRLHYATDWAAYHFNRGLLDDVTFGPDSLVRDKTLNLVKGLDSHTAEYRYFP
;
A
#
# COMPACT_ATOMS: atom_id res chain seq x y z
N MET A 1 13.46 22.15 -1.16
CA MET A 1 12.77 20.90 -0.79
C MET A 1 11.49 21.29 -0.09
N PRO A 2 10.29 20.95 -0.56
CA PRO A 2 9.11 21.20 0.23
C PRO A 2 9.16 20.27 1.45
N ALA A 3 8.96 20.85 2.63
CA ALA A 3 8.95 20.12 3.89
C ALA A 3 7.90 19.00 3.82
N GLN A 4 8.29 17.77 4.17
CA GLN A 4 7.31 16.73 4.50
C GLN A 4 6.48 17.28 5.67
N GLN A 5 5.23 17.65 5.38
CA GLN A 5 4.27 17.99 6.40
C GLN A 5 4.23 16.84 7.39
N ALA A 6 4.34 17.11 8.69
CA ALA A 6 4.26 16.09 9.71
C ALA A 6 2.90 15.40 9.59
N VAL A 7 2.87 14.22 8.96
CA VAL A 7 1.62 13.49 8.78
C VAL A 7 1.31 12.80 10.09
N SER A 8 0.37 13.38 10.84
CA SER A 8 -0.15 12.80 12.06
C SER A 8 -1.21 11.75 11.74
N ILE A 9 -1.13 10.60 12.40
CA ILE A 9 -2.21 9.61 12.38
C ILE A 9 -3.36 10.17 13.23
N LYS A 10 -4.61 9.98 12.80
CA LYS A 10 -5.76 10.33 13.65
C LYS A 10 -5.68 9.59 14.99
N PRO A 11 -6.05 10.20 16.13
CA PRO A 11 -5.83 9.60 17.45
C PRO A 11 -6.36 8.17 17.61
N ASP A 12 -7.59 7.90 17.15
CA ASP A 12 -8.20 6.56 17.24
C ASP A 12 -7.48 5.53 16.36
N ASP A 13 -7.07 5.94 15.16
CA ASP A 13 -6.29 5.11 14.25
C ASP A 13 -4.89 4.83 14.83
N ALA A 14 -4.29 5.83 15.48
CA ALA A 14 -2.99 5.70 16.11
C ALA A 14 -3.02 4.66 17.23
N ALA A 15 -4.04 4.69 18.10
CA ALA A 15 -4.20 3.73 19.19
C ALA A 15 -4.35 2.29 18.67
N LEU A 16 -5.14 2.08 17.61
CA LEU A 16 -5.28 0.75 17.01
C LEU A 16 -3.99 0.27 16.35
N VAL A 17 -3.32 1.13 15.56
CA VAL A 17 -2.03 0.79 14.93
C VAL A 17 -1.00 0.38 15.98
N GLN A 18 -0.85 1.15 17.06
CA GLN A 18 0.08 0.83 18.14
C GLN A 18 -0.26 -0.51 18.81
N LYS A 19 -1.55 -0.76 19.05
CA LYS A 19 -2.02 -2.03 19.60
C LYS A 19 -1.67 -3.20 18.69
N LEU A 20 -1.92 -3.10 17.39
CA LEU A 20 -1.64 -4.16 16.42
C LEU A 20 -0.14 -4.42 16.27
N ILE A 21 0.69 -3.37 16.26
CA ILE A 21 2.15 -3.50 16.27
C ILE A 21 2.61 -4.25 17.52
N LYS A 22 2.16 -3.83 18.71
CA LYS A 22 2.55 -4.44 19.99
C LYS A 22 2.13 -5.91 20.08
N GLU A 23 0.89 -6.22 19.71
CA GLU A 23 0.34 -7.57 19.79
C GLU A 23 0.98 -8.54 18.78
N SER A 24 1.48 -8.05 17.65
CA SER A 24 2.13 -8.87 16.60
C SER A 24 3.65 -8.89 16.65
N ALA A 25 4.29 -8.14 17.56
CA ALA A 25 5.75 -7.91 17.54
C ALA A 25 6.61 -9.19 17.63
N GLY A 26 6.11 -10.25 18.28
CA GLY A 26 6.81 -11.52 18.43
C GLY A 26 6.36 -12.62 17.46
N MET A 27 5.51 -12.30 16.48
CA MET A 27 4.98 -13.27 15.53
C MET A 27 5.91 -13.36 14.32
N GLU A 28 6.63 -14.47 14.21
CA GLU A 28 7.49 -14.76 13.06
C GLU A 28 7.03 -16.05 12.35
N PRO A 29 7.18 -16.15 11.01
CA PRO A 29 7.66 -15.10 10.10
C PRO A 29 6.63 -13.96 9.91
N VAL A 30 6.98 -12.90 9.18
CA VAL A 30 6.10 -11.73 8.92
C VAL A 30 4.69 -12.11 8.41
N SER A 31 4.53 -13.25 7.73
CA SER A 31 3.22 -13.75 7.31
C SER A 31 2.26 -13.98 8.48
N LYS A 32 2.77 -14.35 9.67
CA LYS A 32 1.97 -14.46 10.90
C LYS A 32 1.48 -13.11 11.41
N ARG A 33 2.30 -12.06 11.24
CA ARG A 33 1.88 -10.67 11.52
C ARG A 33 0.78 -10.25 10.55
N ILE A 34 0.95 -10.52 9.25
CA ILE A 34 -0.04 -10.22 8.22
C ILE A 34 -1.37 -10.92 8.52
N GLU A 35 -1.35 -12.22 8.81
CA GLU A 35 -2.52 -13.02 9.18
C GLU A 35 -3.24 -12.43 10.40
N TYR A 36 -2.50 -12.14 11.47
CA TYR A 36 -3.06 -11.55 12.67
C TYR A 36 -3.69 -10.17 12.41
N ILE A 37 -2.94 -9.26 11.79
CA ILE A 37 -3.35 -7.87 11.55
C ILE A 37 -4.58 -7.83 10.64
N SER A 38 -4.55 -8.56 9.52
CA SER A 38 -5.69 -8.63 8.60
C SER A 38 -6.94 -9.21 9.29
N GLY A 39 -6.79 -10.24 10.11
CA GLY A 39 -7.88 -10.82 10.91
C GLY A 39 -8.51 -9.82 11.88
N ARG A 40 -7.71 -8.95 12.51
CA ARG A 40 -8.21 -7.91 13.43
C ARG A 40 -8.93 -6.75 12.74
N LEU A 41 -8.88 -6.68 11.42
CA LEU A 41 -9.57 -5.69 10.61
C LEU A 41 -10.83 -6.25 9.91
N ILE A 42 -11.17 -7.53 10.14
CA ILE A 42 -12.44 -8.11 9.67
C ILE A 42 -13.63 -7.32 10.22
N GLY A 43 -14.61 -7.04 9.37
CA GLY A 43 -15.81 -6.27 9.72
C GLY A 43 -15.64 -4.75 9.57
N ARG A 44 -14.44 -4.24 9.25
CA ARG A 44 -14.28 -2.83 8.84
C ARG A 44 -15.00 -2.58 7.52
N ARG A 45 -15.60 -1.39 7.40
CA ARG A 45 -16.43 -1.05 6.24
C ARG A 45 -15.60 -0.93 4.96
N TYR A 46 -16.24 -1.26 3.84
CA TYR A 46 -15.71 -0.91 2.52
C TYR A 46 -15.94 0.58 2.25
N VAL A 47 -14.88 1.32 1.90
CA VAL A 47 -14.94 2.75 1.55
C VAL A 47 -14.44 2.91 0.13
N ARG A 48 -15.33 3.35 -0.78
CA ARG A 48 -14.93 3.69 -2.14
C ARG A 48 -14.14 5.01 -2.13
N HIS A 49 -12.98 5.03 -2.79
CA HIS A 49 -12.07 6.18 -2.86
C HIS A 49 -11.67 6.72 -1.47
N PRO A 50 -10.98 5.91 -0.64
CA PRO A 50 -10.65 6.29 0.73
C PRO A 50 -9.50 7.31 0.84
N LEU A 51 -8.83 7.66 -0.26
CA LEU A 51 -7.66 8.54 -0.33
C LEU A 51 -8.04 9.95 -0.82
N ILE A 52 -7.19 10.93 -0.51
CA ILE A 52 -7.33 12.33 -0.94
C ILE A 52 -6.23 12.65 -1.96
N GLY A 53 -6.58 13.39 -3.00
CA GLY A 53 -5.67 13.82 -4.05
C GLY A 53 -6.06 13.32 -5.44
N SER A 54 -5.86 14.19 -6.42
CA SER A 54 -6.19 13.95 -7.83
C SER A 54 -5.21 14.68 -8.76
N ALA A 55 -5.39 14.57 -10.07
CA ALA A 55 -4.62 15.38 -11.03
C ALA A 55 -4.80 16.90 -10.84
N THR A 56 -5.84 17.33 -10.11
CA THR A 56 -6.19 18.74 -9.88
C THR A 56 -6.29 19.11 -8.39
N GLU A 57 -6.08 18.16 -7.48
CA GLU A 57 -6.18 18.36 -6.03
C GLU A 57 -4.90 17.86 -5.36
N PHE A 58 -4.37 18.65 -4.42
CA PHE A 58 -3.16 18.27 -3.69
C PHE A 58 -3.31 16.90 -3.03
N GLU A 59 -2.29 16.07 -3.22
CA GLU A 59 -2.21 14.76 -2.58
C GLU A 59 -1.90 14.93 -1.08
N ILE A 60 -2.65 14.20 -0.26
CA ILE A 60 -2.44 14.17 1.18
C ILE A 60 -2.38 12.70 1.61
N LEU A 61 -1.38 12.36 2.43
CA LEU A 61 -1.30 11.02 3.00
C LEU A 61 -2.49 10.78 3.93
N VAL A 62 -3.36 9.86 3.54
CA VAL A 62 -4.46 9.37 4.38
C VAL A 62 -4.01 8.12 5.14
N THR A 63 -3.97 8.23 6.47
CA THR A 63 -3.85 7.11 7.40
C THR A 63 -5.23 6.88 8.01
N ARG A 64 -5.78 5.67 7.87
CA ARG A 64 -7.09 5.32 8.43
C ARG A 64 -7.19 3.82 8.71
N THR A 65 -7.94 3.46 9.75
CA THR A 65 -8.21 2.06 10.12
C THR A 65 -9.71 1.76 10.27
N ASP A 66 -10.56 2.76 10.07
CA ASP A 66 -12.01 2.65 10.20
C ASP A 66 -12.69 2.05 8.96
N GLY A 67 -12.01 2.02 7.81
CA GLY A 67 -12.52 1.43 6.56
C GLY A 67 -11.54 1.57 5.40
N PHE A 68 -11.70 0.70 4.40
CA PHE A 68 -10.73 0.50 3.31
C PHE A 68 -11.41 0.18 1.99
N ASP A 69 -10.71 0.37 0.88
CA ASP A 69 -10.93 -0.42 -0.34
C ASP A 69 -9.96 -1.62 -0.39
N CYS A 70 -9.95 -2.37 -1.49
CA CYS A 70 -9.08 -3.54 -1.62
C CYS A 70 -7.59 -3.19 -1.55
N VAL A 71 -7.16 -2.07 -2.15
CA VAL A 71 -5.75 -1.67 -2.21
C VAL A 71 -5.29 -1.14 -0.87
N THR A 72 -6.01 -0.15 -0.32
CA THR A 72 -5.64 0.48 0.95
C THR A 72 -5.66 -0.46 2.14
N PHE A 73 -6.48 -1.53 2.09
CA PHE A 73 -6.43 -2.61 3.06
C PHE A 73 -5.07 -3.33 3.03
N VAL A 74 -4.65 -3.80 1.84
CA VAL A 74 -3.37 -4.51 1.66
C VAL A 74 -2.20 -3.63 2.07
N GLU A 75 -2.17 -2.39 1.61
CA GLU A 75 -1.10 -1.45 1.95
C GLU A 75 -1.01 -1.18 3.46
N THR A 76 -2.15 -1.03 4.12
CA THR A 76 -2.21 -0.77 5.57
C THR A 76 -1.74 -1.99 6.36
N VAL A 77 -2.20 -3.19 5.99
CA VAL A 77 -1.78 -4.45 6.64
C VAL A 77 -0.27 -4.64 6.49
N LEU A 78 0.27 -4.48 5.28
CA LEU A 78 1.71 -4.58 5.03
C LEU A 78 2.50 -3.53 5.81
N ALA A 79 2.05 -2.28 5.82
CA ALA A 79 2.73 -1.20 6.54
C ALA A 79 2.84 -1.48 8.04
N ILE A 80 1.75 -1.98 8.67
CA ILE A 80 1.73 -2.35 10.09
C ILE A 80 2.57 -3.61 10.34
N ALA A 81 2.49 -4.62 9.46
CA ALA A 81 3.24 -5.87 9.60
C ALA A 81 4.76 -5.68 9.57
N HIS A 82 5.25 -4.62 8.93
CA HIS A 82 6.68 -4.27 8.89
C HIS A 82 7.06 -3.12 9.85
N ALA A 83 6.16 -2.68 10.73
CA ALA A 83 6.42 -1.57 11.64
C ALA A 83 6.77 -2.05 13.06
N HIS A 84 7.67 -1.31 13.72
CA HIS A 84 7.94 -1.43 15.17
C HIS A 84 7.44 -0.22 15.98
N SER A 85 6.96 0.82 15.30
CA SER A 85 6.38 2.02 15.89
C SER A 85 5.35 2.66 14.95
N GLN A 86 4.53 3.59 15.48
CA GLN A 86 3.58 4.36 14.66
C GLN A 86 4.29 5.18 13.58
N ASP A 87 5.43 5.80 13.90
CA ASP A 87 6.23 6.54 12.92
C ASP A 87 6.74 5.63 11.81
N GLN A 88 7.16 4.41 12.15
CA GLN A 88 7.58 3.44 11.15
C GLN A 88 6.41 2.96 10.30
N PHE A 89 5.22 2.81 10.87
CA PHE A 89 4.00 2.55 10.09
C PHE A 89 3.76 3.65 9.05
N VAL A 90 3.85 4.93 9.43
CA VAL A 90 3.66 6.05 8.49
C VAL A 90 4.71 6.02 7.39
N LYS A 91 5.99 5.82 7.74
CA LYS A 91 7.09 5.71 6.77
C LYS A 91 6.90 4.53 5.81
N ASN A 92 6.51 3.37 6.34
CA ASN A 92 6.25 2.18 5.55
C ASN A 92 5.06 2.40 4.60
N LEU A 93 3.97 3.01 5.07
CA LEU A 93 2.80 3.29 4.24
C LEU A 93 3.14 4.24 3.09
N ILE A 94 3.92 5.30 3.36
CA ILE A 94 4.42 6.21 2.32
C ILE A 94 5.25 5.42 1.31
N ALA A 95 6.20 4.61 1.78
CA ALA A 95 7.09 3.84 0.92
C ALA A 95 6.35 2.75 0.11
N ILE A 96 5.21 2.25 0.61
CA ILE A 96 4.37 1.26 -0.09
C ILE A 96 3.50 1.94 -1.15
N ARG A 97 2.93 3.10 -0.84
CA ARG A 97 1.91 3.75 -1.68
C ARG A 97 2.51 4.66 -2.76
N TYR A 98 3.65 5.29 -2.49
CA TYR A 98 4.23 6.31 -3.34
C TYR A 98 5.63 5.93 -3.81
N ARG A 99 5.90 6.17 -5.11
CA ARG A 99 7.24 6.10 -5.68
C ARG A 99 8.16 7.08 -4.97
N ASP A 100 9.32 6.56 -4.57
CA ASP A 100 10.43 7.28 -3.94
C ASP A 100 10.06 7.96 -2.61
N GLY A 101 8.93 7.54 -2.01
CA GLY A 101 8.40 8.12 -0.78
C GLY A 101 7.92 9.56 -0.92
N ILE A 102 7.63 10.02 -2.13
CA ILE A 102 7.14 11.37 -2.41
C ILE A 102 5.62 11.37 -2.40
N VAL A 103 5.01 12.02 -1.41
CA VAL A 103 3.54 12.17 -1.32
C VAL A 103 3.08 13.20 -2.35
N ASP A 104 2.87 12.72 -3.58
CA ASP A 104 2.34 13.45 -4.71
C ASP A 104 1.42 12.53 -5.52
N TRP A 105 0.38 13.09 -6.13
CA TRP A 105 -0.59 12.31 -6.89
C TRP A 105 0.07 11.56 -8.05
N LYS A 106 1.06 12.15 -8.74
CA LYS A 106 1.78 11.47 -9.83
C LYS A 106 2.72 10.37 -9.34
N ASN A 107 3.17 10.46 -8.09
CA ASN A 107 4.01 9.46 -7.45
C ASN A 107 3.21 8.31 -6.83
N ARG A 108 1.91 8.46 -6.60
CA ARG A 108 1.06 7.37 -6.11
C ARG A 108 1.03 6.23 -7.13
N LEU A 109 1.19 4.99 -6.67
CA LEU A 109 1.15 3.80 -7.51
C LEU A 109 -0.32 3.43 -7.84
N HIS A 110 -0.87 4.01 -8.91
CA HIS A 110 -2.31 3.85 -9.24
C HIS A 110 -2.64 2.53 -9.95
N TYR A 111 -1.72 1.97 -10.72
CA TYR A 111 -1.92 0.70 -11.41
C TYR A 111 -1.36 -0.46 -10.58
N ALA A 112 -2.13 -1.53 -10.39
CA ALA A 112 -1.69 -2.67 -9.59
C ALA A 112 -0.44 -3.36 -10.14
N THR A 113 -0.28 -3.40 -11.46
CA THR A 113 0.94 -3.90 -12.13
C THR A 113 2.16 -3.05 -11.80
N ASP A 114 2.01 -1.73 -11.83
CA ASP A 114 3.06 -0.79 -11.46
C ASP A 114 3.42 -0.92 -9.97
N TRP A 115 2.41 -1.07 -9.11
CA TRP A 115 2.57 -1.28 -7.68
C TRP A 115 3.36 -2.56 -7.40
N ALA A 116 2.96 -3.67 -8.01
CA ALA A 116 3.63 -4.96 -7.86
C ALA A 116 5.09 -4.90 -8.37
N ALA A 117 5.30 -4.43 -9.61
CA ALA A 117 6.63 -4.32 -10.20
C ALA A 117 7.57 -3.42 -9.39
N TYR A 118 7.06 -2.31 -8.86
CA TYR A 118 7.83 -1.42 -8.00
C TYR A 118 8.31 -2.14 -6.72
N HIS A 119 7.46 -2.97 -6.12
CA HIS A 119 7.78 -3.66 -4.87
C HIS A 119 8.57 -4.97 -5.07
N PHE A 120 8.47 -5.61 -6.24
CA PHE A 120 9.42 -6.67 -6.64
C PHE A 120 10.84 -6.12 -6.73
N ASN A 121 11.02 -4.99 -7.42
CA ASN A 121 12.34 -4.36 -7.56
C ASN A 121 12.94 -3.89 -6.23
N ARG A 122 12.10 -3.63 -5.23
CA ARG A 122 12.53 -3.24 -3.88
C ARG A 122 12.71 -4.41 -2.91
N GLY A 123 12.41 -5.63 -3.35
CA GLY A 123 12.46 -6.83 -2.49
C GLY A 123 11.43 -6.82 -1.36
N LEU A 124 10.36 -6.03 -1.47
CA LEU A 124 9.24 -6.09 -0.52
C LEU A 124 8.31 -7.25 -0.83
N LEU A 125 8.18 -7.59 -2.12
CA LEU A 125 7.36 -8.69 -2.61
C LEU A 125 8.20 -9.63 -3.47
N ASP A 126 7.82 -10.90 -3.47
CA ASP A 126 8.30 -11.90 -4.42
C ASP A 126 7.19 -12.21 -5.43
N ASP A 127 7.54 -12.29 -6.71
CA ASP A 127 6.61 -12.70 -7.76
C ASP A 127 6.47 -14.22 -7.82
N VAL A 128 5.44 -14.74 -7.14
CA VAL A 128 5.11 -16.18 -7.14
C VAL A 128 4.48 -16.66 -8.45
N THR A 129 4.20 -15.76 -9.40
CA THR A 129 3.65 -16.13 -10.70
C THR A 129 4.72 -16.55 -11.70
N PHE A 130 6.01 -16.46 -11.33
CA PHE A 130 7.10 -16.92 -12.17
C PHE A 130 7.12 -18.46 -12.27
N GLY A 131 6.94 -19.02 -13.46
CA GLY A 131 7.03 -20.45 -13.68
C GLY A 131 6.86 -20.86 -15.14
N PRO A 132 7.17 -22.13 -15.49
CA PRO A 132 7.06 -22.63 -16.86
C PRO A 132 5.63 -22.57 -17.40
N ASP A 133 4.63 -22.69 -16.52
CA ASP A 133 3.20 -22.66 -16.88
C ASP A 133 2.59 -21.26 -16.85
N SER A 134 3.40 -20.24 -16.57
CA SER A 134 2.93 -18.85 -16.54
C SER A 134 2.83 -18.26 -17.94
N LEU A 135 1.77 -17.50 -18.19
CA LEU A 135 1.58 -16.74 -19.41
C LEU A 135 1.83 -15.26 -19.13
N VAL A 136 2.38 -14.57 -20.13
CA VAL A 136 2.60 -13.11 -20.11
C VAL A 136 1.67 -12.43 -21.11
N ARG A 137 1.14 -11.28 -20.72
CA ARG A 137 0.34 -10.39 -21.56
C ARG A 137 0.78 -8.95 -21.38
N ASP A 138 1.01 -8.28 -22.50
CA ASP A 138 1.24 -6.85 -22.51
C ASP A 138 -0.10 -6.12 -22.46
N LYS A 139 -0.16 -5.07 -21.64
CA LYS A 139 -1.32 -4.20 -21.52
C LYS A 139 -0.87 -2.74 -21.58
N THR A 140 -1.57 -1.96 -22.40
CA THR A 140 -1.47 -0.51 -22.38
C THR A 140 -2.28 0.04 -21.20
N LEU A 141 -1.62 0.77 -20.31
CA LEU A 141 -2.22 1.40 -19.15
C LEU A 141 -2.45 2.87 -19.45
N ASN A 142 -3.71 3.24 -19.68
CA ASN A 142 -4.11 4.59 -20.11
C ASN A 142 -5.44 5.08 -19.50
N LEU A 143 -5.88 4.48 -18.40
CA LEU A 143 -7.18 4.77 -17.78
C LEU A 143 -7.15 5.90 -16.76
N VAL A 144 -6.01 6.12 -16.08
CA VAL A 144 -5.87 7.16 -15.06
C VAL A 144 -5.57 8.48 -15.73
N LYS A 145 -6.58 9.35 -15.81
CA LYS A 145 -6.44 10.70 -16.39
C LYS A 145 -5.37 11.50 -15.66
N GLY A 146 -4.44 12.09 -16.41
CA GLY A 146 -3.34 12.91 -15.87
C GLY A 146 -2.01 12.16 -15.72
N LEU A 147 -1.99 10.85 -16.00
CA LEU A 147 -0.76 10.07 -16.17
C LEU A 147 -0.52 9.78 -17.65
N ASP A 148 0.76 9.68 -18.01
CA ASP A 148 1.15 9.25 -19.35
C ASP A 148 0.80 7.77 -19.55
N SER A 149 0.47 7.43 -20.80
CA SER A 149 0.22 6.04 -21.18
C SER A 149 1.55 5.27 -21.24
N HIS A 150 1.56 4.05 -20.71
CA HIS A 150 2.69 3.13 -20.84
C HIS A 150 2.25 1.68 -20.99
N THR A 151 3.16 0.82 -21.40
CA THR A 151 2.93 -0.62 -21.46
C THR A 151 3.42 -1.27 -20.17
N ALA A 152 2.65 -2.22 -19.64
CA ALA A 152 3.05 -3.07 -18.54
C ALA A 152 2.86 -4.55 -18.91
N GLU A 153 3.79 -5.38 -18.45
CA GLU A 153 3.68 -6.83 -18.53
C GLU A 153 2.85 -7.36 -17.36
N TYR A 154 1.92 -8.26 -17.66
CA TYR A 154 1.11 -8.97 -16.67
C TYR A 154 1.31 -10.47 -16.82
N ARG A 155 1.79 -11.10 -15.75
CA ARG A 155 2.03 -12.56 -15.67
C ARG A 155 0.92 -13.23 -14.86
N TYR A 156 0.43 -14.37 -15.33
CA TYR A 156 -0.64 -15.14 -14.67
C TYR A 156 -0.56 -16.64 -15.02
N PHE A 157 -1.21 -17.46 -14.19
CA PHE A 157 -1.48 -18.87 -14.51
C PHE A 157 -2.87 -18.98 -15.15
N PRO A 158 -3.02 -19.73 -16.26
CA PRO A 158 -4.30 -19.95 -16.94
C PRO A 158 -5.27 -20.83 -16.15
#